data_AF-A0A1L8N0C9-F1
#
_entry.id   AF-A0A1L8N0C9-F1
#
_cell.length_a   1.000
_cell.length_b   1.000
_cell.length_c   1.000
_cell.angle_alpha   90.00
_cell.angle_beta   90.00
_cell.angle_gamma   90.00
#
_symmetry.space_group_name_H-M   'P 1'
#
loop_
_entity.id
_entity.type
_entity.pdbx_description
1 polymer ?
#
loop_
_entity_poly.entity_id
_entity_poly.type
_entity_poly.pdbx_seq_one_letter_code
_entity_poly.pdbx_strand_id
1 'polypeptide(L)'
;MEGLDPLGLTSLYSSSLKTQKKKENSKTKKSTFSRLLHKEQESVIETDDLIFHEIEGKNFEETLQFLVDSVYSSGDELKKNTSPENFKQYHKSLSGFMRFVVKNSFQVETIRRRRRLSKKQPYQIIQTINKKLDELARNVLSNQRDQMNLLAKIDEINGLVVDIMS
;
A
#
# COMPACT_ATOMS: atom_id res chain seq x y z
N MET A 1 3.92 33.96 -39.84
CA MET A 1 3.29 33.84 -38.51
C MET A 1 3.26 32.35 -38.21
N GLU A 2 4.32 31.83 -37.61
CA GLU A 2 4.49 30.40 -37.29
C GLU A 2 3.72 30.09 -36.00
N GLY A 3 2.77 29.15 -36.08
CA GLY A 3 2.06 28.66 -34.90
C GLY A 3 2.98 27.76 -34.09
N LEU A 4 3.39 28.23 -32.91
CA LEU A 4 4.12 27.45 -31.93
C LEU A 4 3.18 26.41 -31.31
N ASP A 5 3.51 25.13 -31.44
CA ASP A 5 2.91 24.04 -30.66
C ASP A 5 3.49 24.08 -29.22
N PRO A 6 2.74 24.52 -28.19
CA PRO A 6 3.32 24.76 -26.87
C PRO A 6 3.56 23.46 -26.06
N LEU A 7 3.12 22.31 -26.56
CA LEU A 7 3.12 21.04 -25.82
C LEU A 7 3.63 19.83 -26.62
N GLY A 8 4.04 19.98 -27.88
CA GLY A 8 4.69 18.90 -28.65
C GLY A 8 3.88 17.61 -28.82
N LEU A 9 2.54 17.67 -28.77
CA LEU A 9 1.66 16.49 -28.76
C LEU A 9 1.30 15.96 -30.17
N THR A 10 1.79 16.58 -31.24
CA THR A 10 1.49 16.21 -32.64
C THR A 10 2.03 14.83 -33.04
N SER A 11 3.05 14.32 -32.34
CA SER A 11 3.59 12.96 -32.52
C SER A 11 2.62 11.85 -32.05
N LEU A 12 1.70 12.16 -31.14
CA LEU A 12 0.85 11.14 -30.50
C LEU A 12 -0.43 10.80 -31.26
N TYR A 13 -0.72 11.49 -32.38
CA TYR A 13 -1.97 11.31 -33.14
C TYR A 13 -1.81 10.61 -34.50
N SER A 14 -0.64 10.07 -34.85
CA SER A 14 -0.50 9.29 -36.08
C SER A 14 -1.03 7.86 -35.93
N SER A 15 -2.30 7.70 -36.33
CA SER A 15 -2.87 6.57 -37.08
C SER A 15 -2.74 5.15 -36.51
N SER A 16 -3.88 4.64 -36.01
CA SER A 16 -4.28 3.24 -36.20
C SER A 16 -4.67 3.03 -37.67
N LEU A 17 -4.14 2.01 -38.35
CA LEU A 17 -4.81 1.15 -39.33
C LEU A 17 -3.87 0.00 -39.81
N LYS A 18 -4.22 -1.23 -39.40
CA LYS A 18 -4.02 -2.57 -40.01
C LYS A 18 -2.76 -2.86 -40.87
N THR A 19 -2.07 -3.98 -40.58
CA THR A 19 -2.23 -5.33 -41.19
C THR A 19 -0.94 -6.18 -41.07
N GLN A 20 -1.12 -7.51 -40.93
CA GLN A 20 -0.24 -8.64 -41.29
C GLN A 20 0.48 -9.43 -40.17
N LYS A 21 0.12 -10.72 -40.13
CA LYS A 21 0.80 -11.84 -39.48
C LYS A 21 2.23 -11.99 -40.03
N LYS A 22 3.23 -12.04 -39.16
CA LYS A 22 4.44 -12.87 -39.36
C LYS A 22 4.97 -13.34 -38.00
N LYS A 23 5.03 -14.66 -37.83
CA LYS A 23 5.78 -15.33 -36.75
C LYS A 23 7.27 -15.14 -37.05
N GLU A 24 8.00 -14.50 -36.15
CA GLU A 24 9.45 -14.64 -36.09
C GLU A 24 9.94 -14.47 -34.65
N ASN A 25 10.86 -15.35 -34.30
CA ASN A 25 11.37 -15.65 -32.97
C ASN A 25 12.28 -14.51 -32.49
N SER A 26 11.94 -13.79 -31.43
CA SER A 26 12.85 -12.79 -30.84
C SER A 26 12.82 -12.80 -29.32
N LYS A 27 13.95 -13.21 -28.74
CA LYS A 27 14.33 -13.06 -27.33
C LYS A 27 13.87 -11.70 -26.81
N THR A 28 12.98 -11.71 -25.81
CA THR A 28 12.30 -10.53 -25.27
C THR A 28 13.31 -9.58 -24.63
N LYS A 29 13.67 -8.51 -25.35
CA LYS A 29 14.35 -7.34 -24.76
C LYS A 29 13.39 -6.72 -23.74
N LYS A 30 13.61 -7.02 -22.45
CA LYS A 30 12.90 -6.36 -21.34
C LYS A 30 13.05 -4.85 -21.54
N SER A 31 11.90 -4.20 -21.72
CA SER A 31 11.76 -2.76 -21.94
C SER A 31 12.52 -1.98 -20.86
N THR A 32 13.16 -0.87 -21.25
CA THR A 32 13.82 0.08 -20.34
C THR A 32 12.89 0.54 -19.22
N PHE A 33 11.59 0.58 -19.50
CA PHE A 33 10.54 0.84 -18.52
C PHE A 33 10.49 -0.20 -17.40
N SER A 34 10.65 -1.49 -17.72
CA SER A 34 10.68 -2.55 -16.70
C SER A 34 11.87 -2.39 -15.75
N ARG A 35 13.01 -1.90 -16.22
CA ARG A 35 14.19 -1.65 -15.37
C ARG A 35 13.99 -0.46 -14.44
N LEU A 36 13.31 0.59 -14.90
CA LEU A 36 12.97 1.74 -14.06
C LEU A 36 11.93 1.38 -13.00
N LEU A 37 10.93 0.56 -13.33
CA LEU A 37 9.92 0.09 -12.38
C LEU A 37 10.53 -0.81 -11.27
N HIS A 38 11.50 -1.64 -11.62
CA HIS A 38 12.23 -2.45 -10.63
C HIS A 38 13.18 -1.59 -9.77
N LYS A 39 13.76 -0.52 -10.32
CA LYS A 39 14.66 0.38 -9.59
C LYS A 39 13.95 1.22 -8.52
N GLU A 40 12.69 1.60 -8.75
CA GLU A 40 11.84 2.29 -7.75
C GLU A 40 11.34 1.36 -6.64
N GLN A 41 11.24 0.05 -6.91
CA GLN A 41 10.81 -0.94 -5.92
C GLN A 41 11.90 -1.26 -4.88
N GLU A 42 13.17 -1.00 -5.21
CA GLU A 42 14.32 -1.39 -4.38
C GLU A 42 14.56 -0.41 -3.21
N SER A 43 14.09 0.85 -3.30
CA SER A 43 14.41 1.90 -2.32
C SER A 43 13.43 2.03 -1.13
N VAL A 44 12.52 1.08 -0.91
CA VAL A 44 11.48 1.17 0.16
C VAL A 44 11.41 -0.09 1.04
N ILE A 45 12.49 -0.89 1.12
CA ILE A 45 12.42 -2.24 1.73
C ILE A 45 13.40 -2.47 2.90
N GLU A 46 14.22 -1.50 3.30
CA GLU A 46 15.22 -1.75 4.37
C GLU A 46 14.62 -1.92 5.79
N THR A 47 13.32 -1.70 6.00
CA THR A 47 12.71 -1.84 7.34
C THR A 47 11.96 -3.15 7.59
N ASP A 48 11.91 -4.07 6.62
CA ASP A 48 10.99 -5.23 6.59
C ASP A 48 11.58 -6.56 7.16
N ASP A 49 12.91 -6.70 7.28
CA ASP A 49 13.52 -8.01 7.52
C ASP A 49 13.19 -8.65 8.88
N LEU A 50 13.00 -7.84 9.93
CA LEU A 50 12.72 -8.33 11.29
C LEU A 50 11.33 -8.94 11.43
N ILE A 51 10.32 -8.32 10.79
CA ILE A 51 8.94 -8.82 10.84
C ILE A 51 8.83 -10.09 10.00
N PHE A 52 9.53 -10.16 8.86
CA PHE A 52 9.51 -11.34 8.00
C PHE A 52 10.21 -12.56 8.61
N HIS A 53 11.27 -12.39 9.42
CA HIS A 53 11.90 -13.49 10.15
C HIS A 53 10.94 -14.14 11.17
N GLU A 54 10.15 -13.35 11.91
CA GLU A 54 9.17 -13.88 12.88
C GLU A 54 7.94 -14.55 12.23
N ILE A 55 7.80 -14.40 10.92
CA ILE A 55 6.74 -14.98 10.10
C ILE A 55 7.22 -16.28 9.42
N GLU A 56 8.52 -16.53 9.42
CA GLU A 56 9.11 -17.70 8.77
C GLU A 56 8.63 -19.00 9.45
N GLY A 57 7.89 -19.83 8.71
CA GLY A 57 7.30 -21.08 9.21
C GLY A 57 5.87 -21.00 9.76
N LYS A 58 5.26 -19.80 9.83
CA LYS A 58 3.85 -19.64 10.21
C LYS A 58 2.91 -19.90 9.04
N ASN A 59 1.74 -20.46 9.33
CA ASN A 59 0.67 -20.55 8.34
C ASN A 59 0.07 -19.17 8.05
N PHE A 60 -0.71 -19.04 6.97
CA PHE A 60 -1.33 -17.77 6.57
C PHE A 60 -2.13 -17.12 7.71
N GLU A 61 -2.97 -17.91 8.39
CA GLU A 61 -3.85 -17.42 9.46
C GLU A 61 -3.05 -16.95 10.68
N GLU A 62 -2.04 -17.72 11.09
CA GLU A 62 -1.14 -17.38 12.20
C GLU A 62 -0.34 -16.10 11.93
N THR A 63 0.11 -15.94 10.68
CA THR A 63 0.82 -14.73 10.23
C THR A 63 -0.11 -13.52 10.26
N LEU A 64 -1.33 -13.67 9.75
CA LEU A 64 -2.31 -12.60 9.72
C LEU A 64 -2.67 -12.16 11.14
N GLN A 65 -2.95 -13.11 12.03
CA GLN A 65 -3.26 -12.84 13.43
C GLN A 65 -2.11 -12.11 14.12
N PHE A 66 -0.88 -12.60 13.93
CA PHE A 66 0.32 -11.96 14.49
C PHE A 66 0.49 -10.50 14.03
N LEU A 67 0.28 -10.23 12.74
CA LEU A 67 0.38 -8.86 12.20
C LEU A 67 -0.70 -7.95 12.78
N VAL A 68 -1.92 -8.45 12.93
CA VAL A 68 -3.04 -7.72 13.54
C VAL A 68 -2.76 -7.41 15.01
N ASP A 69 -2.28 -8.41 15.76
CA ASP A 69 -1.92 -8.23 17.17
C ASP A 69 -0.78 -7.23 17.34
N SER A 70 0.22 -7.24 16.44
CA SER A 70 1.29 -6.25 16.42
C SER A 70 0.77 -4.83 16.19
N VAL A 71 -0.21 -4.65 15.29
CA VAL A 71 -0.87 -3.36 15.06
C VAL A 71 -1.62 -2.89 16.31
N TYR A 72 -2.40 -3.76 16.96
CA TYR A 72 -3.11 -3.37 18.17
C TYR A 72 -2.18 -3.04 19.32
N SER A 73 -1.15 -3.88 19.56
CA SER A 73 -0.20 -3.65 20.64
C SER A 73 0.55 -2.32 20.47
N SER A 74 1.06 -2.06 19.26
CA SER A 74 1.76 -0.79 18.98
C SER A 74 0.81 0.41 19.01
N GLY A 75 -0.45 0.23 18.61
CA GLY A 75 -1.48 1.25 18.73
C GLY A 75 -1.80 1.60 20.18
N ASP A 76 -1.90 0.60 21.06
CA ASP A 76 -2.12 0.79 22.49
C ASP A 76 -0.93 1.45 23.18
N GLU A 77 0.30 1.12 22.78
CA GLU A 77 1.49 1.82 23.24
C GLU A 77 1.50 3.29 22.81
N LEU A 78 1.11 3.59 21.58
CA LEU A 78 0.98 4.95 21.07
C LEU A 78 -0.11 5.75 21.80
N LYS A 79 -1.23 5.11 22.17
CA LYS A 79 -2.28 5.72 23.00
C LYS A 79 -1.79 6.04 24.41
N LYS A 80 -1.03 5.13 25.02
CA LYS A 80 -0.46 5.32 26.37
C LYS A 80 0.58 6.44 26.39
N ASN A 81 1.48 6.42 25.43
CA ASN A 81 2.60 7.35 25.32
C ASN A 81 2.69 7.87 23.89
N THR A 82 2.19 9.08 23.65
CA THR A 82 2.27 9.72 22.34
C THR A 82 3.67 10.27 22.11
N SER A 83 4.52 9.45 21.47
CA SER A 83 5.89 9.78 21.09
C SER A 83 6.07 9.54 19.59
N PRO A 84 6.90 10.33 18.90
CA PRO A 84 7.30 10.03 17.52
C PRO A 84 7.85 8.62 17.34
N GLU A 85 8.49 8.05 18.38
CA GLU A 85 9.03 6.69 18.33
C GLU A 85 7.92 5.63 18.33
N ASN A 86 6.93 5.78 19.22
CA ASN A 86 5.77 4.89 19.26
C ASN A 86 4.93 5.02 17.99
N PHE A 87 4.88 6.22 17.39
CA PHE A 87 4.21 6.43 16.10
C PHE A 87 4.92 5.68 14.98
N LYS A 88 6.26 5.71 14.92
CA LYS A 88 7.04 4.93 13.95
C LYS A 88 6.78 3.44 14.10
N GLN A 89 6.73 2.94 15.34
CA GLN A 89 6.46 1.53 15.60
C GLN A 89 5.06 1.14 15.12
N TYR A 90 4.04 1.94 15.43
CA TYR A 90 2.67 1.73 14.93
C TYR A 90 2.59 1.77 13.41
N HIS A 91 3.21 2.77 12.77
CA HIS A 91 3.30 2.87 11.32
C HIS A 91 3.98 1.65 10.70
N LYS A 92 5.05 1.14 11.31
CA LYS A 92 5.78 -0.05 10.85
C LYS A 92 4.90 -1.30 10.90
N SER A 93 4.23 -1.56 12.03
CA SER A 93 3.31 -2.69 12.17
C SER A 93 2.16 -2.62 11.15
N LEU A 94 1.58 -1.43 10.96
CA LEU A 94 0.48 -1.24 10.02
C LEU A 94 0.92 -1.42 8.56
N SER A 95 2.11 -0.92 8.21
CA SER A 95 2.71 -1.13 6.89
C SER A 95 2.95 -2.63 6.62
N GLY A 96 3.47 -3.37 7.61
CA GLY A 96 3.66 -4.82 7.51
C GLY A 96 2.35 -5.56 7.25
N PHE A 97 1.31 -5.25 8.02
CA PHE A 97 -0.05 -5.77 7.81
C PHE A 97 -0.57 -5.47 6.39
N MET A 98 -0.55 -4.20 5.97
CA MET A 98 -1.07 -3.79 4.66
C MET A 98 -0.32 -4.47 3.51
N ARG A 99 1.00 -4.60 3.60
CA ARG A 99 1.81 -5.32 2.61
C ARG A 99 1.43 -6.79 2.51
N PHE A 100 1.26 -7.46 3.65
CA PHE A 100 0.81 -8.85 3.69
C PHE A 100 -0.57 -9.01 3.05
N VAL A 101 -1.53 -8.15 3.41
CA VAL A 101 -2.88 -8.15 2.82
C VAL A 101 -2.81 -7.94 1.32
N VAL A 102 -2.07 -6.94 0.83
CA VAL A 102 -1.97 -6.65 -0.60
C VAL A 102 -1.37 -7.84 -1.36
N LYS A 103 -0.23 -8.36 -0.89
CA LYS A 103 0.46 -9.51 -1.50
C LYS A 103 -0.47 -10.73 -1.63
N ASN A 104 -1.28 -11.00 -0.60
CA ASN A 104 -2.20 -12.13 -0.59
C ASN A 104 -3.54 -11.84 -1.29
N SER A 105 -4.00 -10.58 -1.33
CA SER A 105 -5.24 -10.18 -2.00
C SER A 105 -5.16 -10.36 -3.53
N PHE A 106 -4.02 -10.04 -4.14
CA PHE A 106 -3.79 -10.21 -5.59
C PHE A 106 -3.84 -11.68 -6.02
N GLN A 107 -3.47 -12.64 -5.15
CA GLN A 107 -3.59 -14.07 -5.46
C GLN A 107 -5.07 -14.50 -5.60
N VAL A 108 -5.98 -13.86 -4.88
CA VAL A 108 -7.40 -14.23 -4.80
C VAL A 108 -8.24 -13.58 -5.91
N GLU A 109 -7.84 -12.42 -6.43
CA GLU A 109 -8.64 -11.69 -7.44
C GLU A 109 -8.74 -12.37 -8.80
N THR A 110 -7.76 -13.18 -9.19
CA THR A 110 -7.78 -13.93 -10.47
C THR A 110 -9.02 -14.82 -10.60
N ILE A 111 -9.60 -15.25 -9.48
CA ILE A 111 -10.69 -16.24 -9.42
C ILE A 111 -12.09 -15.58 -9.26
N ARG A 112 -12.19 -14.38 -8.68
CA ARG A 112 -13.47 -13.85 -8.12
C ARG A 112 -14.01 -12.58 -8.79
N ARG A 113 -13.69 -12.35 -10.07
CA ARG A 113 -14.07 -11.12 -10.82
C ARG A 113 -15.57 -10.82 -10.95
N ARG A 114 -16.50 -11.72 -10.59
CA ARG A 114 -17.93 -11.57 -10.90
C ARG A 114 -18.87 -11.19 -9.73
N ARG A 115 -18.39 -10.92 -8.50
CA ARG A 115 -19.29 -10.76 -7.33
C ARG A 115 -19.03 -9.60 -6.34
N ARG A 116 -18.23 -8.56 -6.68
CA ARG A 116 -17.83 -7.54 -5.69
C ARG A 116 -18.25 -6.09 -6.01
N LEU A 117 -19.52 -5.86 -6.35
CA LEU A 117 -20.00 -4.49 -6.59
C LEU A 117 -20.26 -3.67 -5.29
N SER A 118 -20.39 -4.28 -4.11
CA SER A 118 -20.76 -3.57 -2.87
C SER A 118 -19.74 -3.57 -1.72
N LYS A 119 -18.73 -4.46 -1.72
CA LYS A 119 -17.65 -4.41 -0.70
C LYS A 119 -16.58 -3.40 -1.15
N LYS A 120 -16.17 -2.50 -0.26
CA LYS A 120 -14.99 -1.64 -0.48
C LYS A 120 -13.81 -2.54 -0.82
N GLN A 121 -13.11 -2.24 -1.90
CA GLN A 121 -11.93 -3.01 -2.27
C GLN A 121 -10.84 -2.76 -1.21
N PRO A 122 -10.05 -3.77 -0.80
CA PRO A 122 -8.99 -3.61 0.20
C PRO A 122 -8.07 -2.41 -0.09
N TYR A 123 -7.78 -2.18 -1.37
CA TYR A 123 -7.00 -1.02 -1.82
C TYR A 123 -7.61 0.35 -1.41
N GLN A 124 -8.93 0.51 -1.47
CA GLN A 124 -9.60 1.76 -1.05
C GLN A 124 -9.52 1.96 0.47
N ILE A 125 -9.61 0.86 1.22
CA ILE A 125 -9.48 0.90 2.69
C ILE A 125 -8.04 1.28 3.06
N ILE A 126 -7.05 0.67 2.41
CA ILE A 126 -5.62 0.99 2.58
C ILE A 126 -5.33 2.47 2.27
N GLN A 127 -5.89 3.02 1.19
CA GLN A 127 -5.76 4.44 0.90
C GLN A 127 -6.33 5.33 2.02
N THR A 128 -7.44 4.90 2.62
CA THR A 128 -8.06 5.62 3.74
C THR A 128 -7.19 5.54 4.99
N ILE A 129 -6.61 4.37 5.28
CA ILE A 129 -5.66 4.16 6.37
C ILE A 129 -4.46 5.10 6.21
N ASN A 130 -3.85 5.18 5.03
CA ASN A 130 -2.70 6.06 4.78
C ASN A 130 -3.02 7.53 5.05
N LYS A 131 -4.18 8.02 4.57
CA LYS A 131 -4.62 9.40 4.85
C LYS A 131 -4.74 9.67 6.36
N LYS A 132 -5.25 8.70 7.11
CA LYS A 132 -5.38 8.82 8.57
C LYS A 132 -4.04 8.77 9.29
N LEU A 133 -3.09 7.96 8.81
CA LEU A 133 -1.71 7.96 9.32
C LEU A 133 -1.04 9.32 9.10
N ASP A 134 -1.23 9.96 7.94
CA ASP A 134 -0.68 11.30 7.68
C ASP A 134 -1.26 12.35 8.64
N GLU A 135 -2.57 12.29 8.89
CA GLU A 135 -3.23 13.16 9.88
C GLU A 135 -2.72 12.88 11.30
N LEU A 136 -2.53 11.60 11.65
CA LEU A 136 -1.99 11.18 12.93
C LEU A 136 -0.56 11.70 13.12
N ALA A 137 0.29 11.61 12.09
CA ALA A 137 1.64 12.15 12.11
C ALA A 137 1.65 13.66 12.37
N ARG A 138 0.78 14.42 11.69
CA ARG A 138 0.64 15.87 11.92
C ARG A 138 0.24 16.19 13.35
N ASN A 139 -0.68 15.41 13.91
CA ASN A 139 -1.12 15.58 15.30
C ASN A 139 0.03 15.30 16.29
N VAL A 140 0.78 14.21 16.09
CA VAL A 140 1.95 13.86 16.93
C VAL A 140 3.01 14.97 16.88
N LEU A 141 3.25 15.57 15.72
CA LEU A 141 4.24 16.65 15.56
C LEU A 141 3.75 18.01 16.07
N SER A 142 2.44 18.27 16.00
CA SER A 142 1.86 19.56 16.40
C SER A 142 1.93 19.83 17.90
N ASN A 143 2.21 18.81 18.73
CA ASN A 143 2.32 18.89 20.19
C ASN A 143 1.11 19.57 20.88
N GLN A 144 -0.05 19.63 20.19
CA GLN A 144 -1.28 20.26 20.67
C GLN A 144 -2.15 19.28 21.47
N ARG A 145 -2.95 19.84 22.38
CA ARG A 145 -3.71 19.20 23.46
C ARG A 145 -4.84 18.25 23.03
N ASP A 146 -4.93 17.86 21.78
CA ASP A 146 -6.04 17.02 21.30
C ASP A 146 -5.74 15.53 21.41
N GLN A 147 -5.33 15.10 22.61
CA GLN A 147 -5.09 13.68 22.93
C GLN A 147 -6.35 12.84 22.63
N MET A 148 -7.54 13.35 22.90
CA MET A 148 -8.80 12.68 22.56
C MET A 148 -8.95 12.42 21.05
N ASN A 149 -8.55 13.37 20.21
CA ASN A 149 -8.62 13.23 18.75
C ASN A 149 -7.60 12.21 18.25
N LEU A 150 -6.40 12.18 18.85
CA LEU A 150 -5.39 11.16 18.57
C LEU A 150 -5.94 9.75 18.87
N LEU A 151 -6.52 9.55 20.05
CA LEU A 151 -7.10 8.26 20.44
C LEU A 151 -8.19 7.82 19.46
N ALA A 152 -9.11 8.72 19.13
CA ALA A 152 -10.18 8.44 18.17
C ALA A 152 -9.63 8.05 16.78
N LYS A 153 -8.55 8.70 16.32
CA LYS A 153 -7.90 8.33 15.04
C LYS A 153 -7.29 6.93 15.08
N ILE A 154 -6.64 6.55 16.18
CA ILE A 154 -6.06 5.21 16.33
C ILE A 154 -7.17 4.16 16.32
N ASP A 155 -8.28 4.40 17.02
CA ASP A 155 -9.43 3.50 17.04
C ASP A 155 -10.10 3.38 15.66
N GLU A 156 -10.18 4.48 14.92
CA GLU A 156 -10.73 4.46 13.56
C GLU A 156 -9.84 3.66 12.60
N ILE A 157 -8.51 3.81 12.69
CA ILE A 157 -7.57 2.99 11.92
C ILE A 157 -7.73 1.51 12.28
N ASN A 158 -7.85 1.19 13.57
CA ASN A 158 -8.08 -0.18 14.05
C ASN A 158 -9.40 -0.76 13.50
N GLY A 159 -10.46 0.04 13.40
CA GLY A 159 -11.70 -0.36 12.74
C GLY A 159 -11.51 -0.69 11.24
N LEU A 160 -10.71 0.10 10.53
CA LEU A 160 -10.38 -0.18 9.12
C LEU A 160 -9.55 -1.45 8.94
N VAL A 161 -8.71 -1.81 9.93
CA VAL A 161 -7.99 -3.08 9.95
C VAL A 161 -8.97 -4.25 10.05
N VAL A 162 -9.98 -4.15 10.92
CA VAL A 162 -11.06 -5.16 11.02
C VAL A 162 -11.86 -5.26 9.72
N ASP A 163 -12.19 -4.13 9.08
CA ASP A 163 -12.92 -4.10 7.81
C ASP A 163 -12.18 -4.86 6.69
N ILE A 164 -10.85 -4.85 6.70
CA ILE A 164 -10.03 -5.60 5.73
C ILE A 164 -10.11 -7.11 5.97
N MET A 165 -10.30 -7.54 7.22
CA MET A 165 -10.41 -8.95 7.60
C MET A 165 -11.81 -9.54 7.33
N SER A 166 -12.81 -8.71 7.04
CA SER A 166 -14.24 -9.11 6.88
C SER A 166 -14.67 -9.46 5.44
#